data_AF-A0A4D4LV52-F1
#
_entry.id   AF-A0A4D4LV52-F1
#
_cell.length_a   1.000
_cell.length_b   1.000
_cell.length_c   1.000
_cell.angle_alpha   90.00
_cell.angle_beta   90.00
_cell.angle_gamma   90.00
#
_symmetry.space_group_name_H-M   'P 1'
#
loop_
_entity.id
_entity.type
_entity.pdbx_description
1 polymer ?
#
loop_
_entity_poly.entity_id
_entity_poly.type
_entity_poly.pdbx_seq_one_letter_code
_entity_poly.pdbx_strand_id
1 'polypeptide(L)'
;MRATAYEYALSPWHRLRPRHRHPEPPPADAADRVLLEAFLKLPPAHRRTLLLYDGVGLGLPETAAETEASTPAAANRLLHARGAIAARLPELAAPEELHRRLTALASGERLRAARPPTVRTGSEQRARQWTRAAVAFTVVIISATALTLRDAQDHYEPPVAPGATVQGVPPRVAPGPLSRQELELRAKLRSELLNGPERLTPDDH
;
A
#
# COMPACT_ATOMS: atom_id res chain seq x y z
N MET A 1 2.69 -8.27 25.50
CA MET A 1 3.38 -7.41 24.50
C MET A 1 4.91 -7.53 24.48
N ARG A 2 5.56 -8.27 25.39
CA ARG A 2 7.02 -8.45 25.41
C ARG A 2 7.50 -9.34 24.29
N ALA A 3 6.73 -10.38 24.01
CA ALA A 3 7.21 -11.42 23.12
C ALA A 3 7.01 -11.06 21.64
N THR A 4 5.98 -10.26 21.34
CA THR A 4 5.86 -9.56 20.05
C THR A 4 6.98 -8.52 19.85
N ALA A 5 7.38 -7.80 20.90
CA ALA A 5 8.50 -6.86 20.81
C ALA A 5 9.81 -7.58 20.49
N TYR A 6 10.03 -8.77 21.06
CA TYR A 6 11.16 -9.62 20.74
C TYR A 6 11.15 -10.12 19.28
N GLU A 7 10.03 -10.64 18.80
CA GLU A 7 9.89 -11.08 17.39
C GLU A 7 10.13 -9.92 16.42
N TYR A 8 9.62 -8.74 16.76
CA TYR A 8 9.87 -7.54 15.98
C TYR A 8 11.37 -7.20 15.96
N ALA A 9 12.04 -7.20 17.11
CA ALA A 9 13.49 -6.93 17.18
C ALA A 9 14.34 -7.90 16.32
N LEU A 10 13.94 -9.16 16.20
CA LEU A 10 14.62 -10.17 15.39
C LEU A 10 14.12 -10.27 13.94
N SER A 11 13.14 -9.46 13.56
CA SER A 11 12.53 -9.55 12.23
C SER A 11 13.56 -9.24 11.12
N PRO A 12 13.62 -10.06 10.05
CA PRO A 12 14.62 -9.90 8.98
C PRO A 12 14.59 -8.52 8.31
N TRP A 13 13.41 -7.89 8.28
CA TRP A 13 13.16 -6.58 7.67
C TRP A 13 13.96 -5.44 8.32
N HIS A 14 14.41 -5.60 9.56
CA HIS A 14 15.30 -4.61 10.20
C HIS A 14 16.64 -4.48 9.47
N ARG A 15 17.12 -5.55 8.83
CA ARG A 15 18.35 -5.55 8.01
C ARG A 15 18.19 -4.76 6.71
N LEU A 16 16.96 -4.59 6.24
CA LEU A 16 16.65 -3.86 5.00
C LEU A 16 16.49 -2.35 5.23
N ARG A 17 16.49 -1.88 6.48
CA ARG A 17 16.48 -0.45 6.80
C ARG A 17 17.91 0.08 6.88
N PRO A 18 18.32 1.02 5.99
CA PRO A 18 19.69 1.55 5.97
C PRO A 18 20.15 2.12 7.31
N ARG A 19 19.24 2.78 8.05
CA ARG A 19 19.50 3.36 9.37
C ARG A 19 19.66 2.34 10.51
N HIS A 20 19.29 1.06 10.30
CA HIS A 20 19.40 -0.02 11.29
C HIS A 20 20.34 -1.13 10.80
N ARG A 21 21.19 -0.81 9.82
CA ARG A 21 22.12 -1.77 9.21
C ARG A 21 23.38 -2.01 10.02
N HIS A 22 23.53 -1.33 11.15
CA HIS A 22 24.61 -1.56 12.10
C HIS A 22 24.18 -2.66 13.06
N PRO A 23 24.71 -3.90 12.93
CA PRO A 23 24.48 -4.91 13.94
C PRO A 23 25.02 -4.40 15.28
N GLU A 24 24.31 -4.72 16.36
CA GLU A 24 24.80 -4.47 17.71
C GLU A 24 26.16 -5.17 17.89
N PRO A 25 27.17 -4.53 18.49
CA PRO A 25 28.46 -5.16 18.71
C PRO A 25 28.24 -6.44 19.54
N PRO A 26 28.90 -7.56 19.19
CA PRO A 26 28.69 -8.82 19.89
C PRO A 26 29.16 -8.70 21.36
N PRO A 27 28.65 -9.55 22.26
CA PRO A 27 29.09 -9.60 23.65
C PRO A 27 30.61 -9.66 23.78
N ALA A 28 31.15 -8.96 24.78
CA ALA A 28 32.60 -8.88 25.00
C ALA A 28 33.20 -10.23 25.45
N ASP A 29 32.49 -10.95 26.32
CA ASP A 29 32.88 -12.29 26.77
C ASP A 29 32.64 -13.33 25.67
N ALA A 30 33.63 -14.23 25.49
CA ALA A 30 33.53 -15.32 24.53
C ALA A 30 32.45 -16.33 24.91
N ALA A 31 32.28 -16.63 26.19
CA ALA A 31 31.24 -17.56 26.64
C ALA A 31 29.83 -17.01 26.34
N ASP A 32 29.63 -15.71 26.58
CA ASP A 32 28.37 -15.02 26.29
C ASP A 32 28.07 -14.98 24.78
N ARG A 33 29.08 -14.81 23.91
CA ARG A 33 28.90 -14.92 22.45
C ARG A 33 28.43 -16.31 22.04
N VAL A 34 29.01 -17.36 22.61
CA VAL A 34 28.63 -18.75 22.30
C VAL A 34 27.22 -19.05 22.80
N LEU A 35 26.85 -18.58 23.99
CA LEU A 35 25.49 -18.68 24.53
C LEU A 35 24.49 -17.96 23.62
N LEU A 36 24.77 -16.72 23.22
CA LEU A 36 23.92 -15.95 22.32
C LEU A 36 23.75 -16.67 20.97
N GLU A 37 24.82 -17.23 20.41
CA GLU A 37 24.76 -17.99 19.16
C GLU A 37 23.90 -19.26 19.29
N ALA A 38 24.10 -20.04 20.36
CA ALA A 38 23.31 -21.23 20.65
C ALA A 38 21.82 -20.89 20.83
N PHE A 39 21.54 -19.79 21.54
CA PHE A 39 20.20 -19.28 21.75
C PHE A 39 19.53 -18.84 20.44
N LEU A 40 20.23 -18.10 19.58
CA LEU A 40 19.70 -17.66 18.28
C LEU A 40 19.44 -18.81 17.31
N LYS A 41 20.13 -19.95 17.46
CA LYS A 41 19.89 -21.19 16.68
C LYS A 41 18.63 -21.95 17.09
N LEU A 42 18.05 -21.65 18.25
CA LEU A 42 16.79 -22.27 18.66
C LEU A 42 15.64 -21.89 17.71
N PRO A 43 14.69 -22.81 17.45
CA PRO A 43 13.47 -22.45 16.73
C PRO A 43 12.74 -21.29 17.43
N PRO A 44 12.12 -20.35 16.68
CA PRO A 44 11.57 -19.11 17.24
C PRO A 44 10.65 -19.31 18.45
N ALA A 45 9.73 -20.29 18.38
CA ALA A 45 8.82 -20.60 19.48
C ALA A 45 9.55 -21.05 20.77
N HIS A 46 10.59 -21.87 20.64
CA HIS A 46 11.39 -22.36 21.76
C HIS A 46 12.22 -21.23 22.38
N ARG A 47 12.83 -20.43 21.51
CA ARG A 47 13.64 -19.27 21.88
C ARG A 47 12.83 -18.23 22.65
N ARG A 48 11.63 -17.90 22.16
CA ARG A 48 10.69 -16.95 22.80
C ARG A 48 10.25 -17.46 24.17
N THR A 49 9.85 -18.73 24.28
CA THR A 49 9.46 -19.34 25.55
C THR A 49 10.61 -19.34 26.56
N LEU A 50 11.82 -19.73 26.13
CA LEU A 50 13.02 -19.72 26.97
C LEU A 50 13.37 -18.30 27.43
N LEU A 51 13.32 -17.30 26.56
CA LEU A 51 13.59 -15.91 26.92
C LEU A 51 12.65 -15.40 28.00
N LEU A 52 11.35 -15.65 27.85
CA LEU A 52 10.35 -15.13 28.78
C LEU A 52 10.47 -15.80 30.14
N TYR A 53 10.68 -17.12 30.16
CA TYR A 53 10.77 -17.88 31.39
C TYR A 53 12.15 -17.69 32.05
N ASP A 54 13.24 -18.08 31.38
CA ASP A 54 14.59 -18.08 31.94
C ASP A 54 15.35 -16.75 31.75
N GLY A 55 14.96 -15.89 30.81
CA GLY A 55 15.60 -14.57 30.64
C GLY A 55 14.91 -13.45 31.41
N VAL A 56 13.58 -13.39 31.34
CA VAL A 56 12.77 -12.34 31.99
C VAL A 56 12.28 -12.77 33.38
N GLY A 57 12.21 -14.07 33.67
CA GLY A 57 11.71 -14.59 34.95
C GLY A 57 10.19 -14.63 35.05
N LEU A 58 9.46 -14.70 33.92
CA LEU A 58 8.00 -14.88 33.95
C LEU A 58 7.65 -16.30 34.43
N GLY A 59 6.56 -16.41 35.17
CA GLY A 59 5.99 -17.72 35.51
C GLY A 59 5.53 -18.49 34.27
N LEU A 60 5.32 -19.79 34.45
CA LEU A 60 4.97 -20.68 33.33
C LEU A 60 3.58 -20.36 32.74
N PRO A 61 2.51 -20.11 33.53
CA PRO A 61 1.21 -19.70 32.99
C PRO A 61 1.27 -18.36 32.25
N GLU A 62 2.02 -17.39 32.77
CA GLU A 62 2.18 -16.07 32.17
C GLU A 62 2.96 -16.15 30.86
N THR A 63 4.01 -16.99 30.83
CA THR A 63 4.76 -17.28 29.61
C THR A 63 3.88 -17.96 28.56
N ALA A 64 3.03 -18.89 28.97
CA ALA A 64 2.08 -19.56 28.08
C ALA A 64 1.09 -18.56 27.46
N ALA A 65 0.49 -17.69 28.29
CA ALA A 65 -0.40 -16.63 27.83
C ALA A 65 0.29 -15.66 26.86
N GLU A 66 1.50 -15.20 27.19
CA GLU A 66 2.27 -14.27 26.36
C GLU A 66 2.78 -14.90 25.05
N THR A 67 2.87 -16.24 24.97
CA THR A 67 3.25 -16.99 23.76
C THR A 67 2.06 -17.59 23.02
N GLU A 68 0.84 -17.25 23.43
CA GLU A 68 -0.42 -17.79 22.85
C GLU A 68 -0.40 -19.33 22.79
N ALA A 69 0.10 -19.95 23.85
CA ALA A 69 0.22 -21.39 23.97
C ALA A 69 -0.48 -21.88 25.24
N SER A 70 -0.83 -23.17 25.26
CA SER A 70 -1.24 -23.81 26.51
C SER A 70 -0.04 -23.98 27.45
N THR A 71 -0.27 -23.98 28.76
CA THR A 71 0.76 -24.23 29.78
C THR A 71 1.60 -25.50 29.51
N PRO A 72 1.00 -26.68 29.18
CA PRO A 72 1.80 -27.86 28.86
C PRO A 72 2.63 -27.69 27.58
N ALA A 73 2.12 -26.98 26.56
CA ALA A 73 2.89 -26.70 25.36
C ALA A 73 4.09 -25.78 25.65
N ALA A 74 3.92 -24.77 26.51
CA ALA A 74 5.01 -23.91 26.96
C ALA A 74 6.06 -24.71 27.76
N ALA A 75 5.62 -25.61 28.66
CA ALA A 75 6.52 -26.47 29.43
C ALA A 75 7.36 -27.39 28.53
N ASN A 76 6.71 -28.03 27.54
CA ASN A 76 7.38 -28.92 26.60
C ASN A 76 8.41 -28.14 25.76
N ARG A 77 8.05 -26.96 25.24
CA ARG A 77 8.99 -26.09 24.52
C ARG A 77 10.18 -25.68 25.39
N LEU A 78 9.97 -25.39 26.67
CA LEU A 78 11.05 -25.04 27.60
C LEU A 78 12.01 -26.21 27.80
N LEU A 79 11.49 -27.42 27.98
CA LEU A 79 12.29 -28.64 28.10
C LEU A 79 13.17 -28.86 26.87
N HIS A 80 12.60 -28.77 25.66
CA HIS A 80 13.36 -28.90 24.42
C HIS A 80 14.39 -27.79 24.23
N ALA A 81 14.04 -26.54 24.59
CA ALA A 81 14.96 -25.42 24.49
C ALA A 81 16.18 -25.61 25.40
N ARG A 82 15.95 -25.98 26.67
CA ARG A 82 17.02 -26.26 27.64
C ARG A 82 17.88 -27.44 27.21
N GLY A 83 17.27 -28.53 26.73
CA GLY A 83 18.01 -29.68 26.21
C GLY A 83 18.90 -29.32 25.02
N ALA A 84 18.41 -28.50 24.09
CA ALA A 84 19.19 -28.04 22.94
C ALA A 84 20.36 -27.12 23.32
N ILE A 85 20.19 -26.27 24.34
CA ILE A 85 21.29 -25.46 24.90
C ILE A 85 22.30 -26.35 25.62
N ALA A 86 21.85 -27.23 26.51
CA ALA A 86 22.71 -28.14 27.27
C ALA A 86 23.54 -29.08 26.38
N ALA A 87 22.99 -29.51 25.24
CA ALA A 87 23.71 -30.32 24.26
C ALA A 87 24.91 -29.59 23.63
N ARG A 88 24.87 -28.25 23.57
CA ARG A 88 25.96 -27.42 23.03
C ARG A 88 26.86 -26.84 24.14
N LEU A 89 26.28 -26.59 25.31
CA LEU A 89 26.88 -25.94 26.47
C LEU A 89 26.53 -26.74 27.73
N PRO A 90 27.21 -27.86 27.98
CA PRO A 90 26.91 -28.75 29.10
C PRO A 90 27.02 -28.06 30.47
N GLU A 91 27.86 -27.05 30.58
CA GLU A 91 28.01 -26.20 31.76
C GLU A 91 26.72 -25.43 32.12
N LEU A 92 25.79 -25.27 31.18
CA LEU A 92 24.48 -24.64 31.37
C LEU A 92 23.34 -25.64 31.50
N ALA A 93 23.63 -26.93 31.75
CA ALA A 93 22.61 -27.95 31.94
C ALA A 93 21.74 -27.70 33.18
N ALA A 94 22.30 -27.06 34.22
CA ALA A 94 21.54 -26.63 35.39
C ALA A 94 20.67 -25.41 35.04
N PRO A 95 19.33 -25.47 35.22
CA PRO A 95 18.43 -24.37 34.91
C PRO A 95 18.81 -23.05 35.58
N GLU A 96 19.35 -23.11 36.80
CA GLU A 96 19.76 -21.94 37.58
C GLU A 96 21.02 -21.26 37.02
N GLU A 97 21.98 -22.03 36.48
CA GLU A 97 23.11 -21.48 35.71
C GLU A 97 22.58 -20.75 34.49
N LEU A 98 21.71 -21.41 33.73
CA LEU A 98 21.19 -20.86 32.48
C LEU A 98 20.45 -19.55 32.74
N HIS A 99 19.57 -19.51 33.74
CA HIS A 99 18.87 -18.29 34.16
C HIS A 99 19.85 -17.18 34.57
N ARG A 100 20.83 -17.50 35.41
CA ARG A 100 21.84 -16.54 35.87
C ARG A 100 22.67 -15.98 34.71
N ARG A 101 23.11 -16.83 33.79
CA ARG A 101 23.90 -16.44 32.61
C ARG A 101 23.09 -15.61 31.63
N LEU A 102 21.83 -15.97 31.36
CA LEU A 102 20.94 -15.17 30.51
C LEU A 102 20.67 -13.79 31.13
N THR A 103 20.45 -13.73 32.44
CA THR A 103 20.27 -12.47 33.17
C THR A 103 21.54 -11.61 33.15
N ALA A 104 22.70 -12.23 33.35
CA ALA A 104 24.00 -11.55 33.27
C ALA A 104 24.23 -10.95 31.87
N LEU A 105 23.97 -11.73 30.82
CA LEU A 105 24.10 -11.30 29.43
C LEU A 105 23.17 -10.10 29.12
N ALA A 106 21.90 -10.20 29.52
CA ALA A 106 20.92 -9.12 29.34
C ALA A 106 21.24 -7.83 30.12
N SER A 107 21.98 -7.92 31.23
CA SER A 107 22.37 -6.76 32.03
C SER A 107 23.71 -6.13 31.60
N GLY A 108 24.61 -6.93 31.02
CA GLY A 108 25.90 -6.49 30.47
C GLY A 108 25.74 -5.68 29.17
N GLU A 109 24.82 -6.12 28.30
CA GLU A 109 24.33 -5.30 27.19
C GLU A 109 23.34 -4.27 27.76
N ARG A 110 23.85 -3.13 28.22
CA ARG A 110 22.99 -1.97 28.50
C ARG A 110 22.35 -1.51 27.20
N LEU A 111 21.23 -2.14 26.83
CA LEU A 111 20.23 -1.62 25.94
C LEU A 111 19.76 -0.31 26.57
N ARG A 112 20.39 0.80 26.20
CA ARG A 112 19.86 2.13 26.52
C ARG A 112 18.53 2.21 25.80
N ALA A 113 17.46 1.82 26.48
CA ALA A 113 16.13 2.22 26.10
C ALA A 113 16.18 3.74 25.95
N ALA A 114 15.93 4.23 24.73
CA ALA A 114 15.90 5.65 24.48
C ALA A 114 14.95 6.28 25.50
N ARG A 115 15.44 7.31 26.22
CA ARG A 115 14.72 7.92 27.34
C ARG A 115 13.28 8.24 26.88
N PRO A 116 12.22 7.93 27.66
CA PRO A 116 10.82 8.08 27.23
C PRO A 116 10.47 9.36 26.42
N PRO A 117 11.00 10.56 26.73
CA PRO A 117 10.71 11.76 25.93
C PRO A 117 11.27 11.72 24.49
N THR A 118 12.39 11.04 24.24
CA THR A 118 12.99 11.00 22.89
C THR A 118 12.21 10.07 21.95
N VAL A 119 11.62 9.00 22.49
CA VAL A 119 10.73 8.11 21.72
C VAL A 119 9.46 8.85 21.31
N ARG A 120 8.86 9.61 22.24
CA ARG A 120 7.61 10.35 21.99
C ARG A 120 7.80 11.45 20.95
N THR A 121 8.83 12.27 21.13
CA THR A 121 9.15 13.38 20.19
C THR A 121 9.49 12.85 18.80
N GLY A 122 10.30 11.79 18.71
CA GLY A 122 10.65 11.16 17.44
C GLY A 122 9.45 10.54 16.72
N SER A 123 8.56 9.84 17.45
CA SER A 123 7.35 9.27 16.86
C SER A 123 6.38 10.34 16.35
N GLU A 124 6.24 11.44 17.10
CA GLU A 124 5.35 12.54 16.72
C GLU A 124 5.86 13.29 15.49
N GLN A 125 7.16 13.57 15.42
CA GLN A 125 7.73 14.21 14.22
C GLN A 125 7.53 13.35 12.99
N ARG A 126 7.72 12.03 13.13
CA ARG A 126 7.54 11.09 12.02
C ARG A 126 6.07 11.00 11.60
N ALA A 127 5.14 10.94 12.55
CA ALA A 127 3.71 10.98 12.26
C ALA A 127 3.34 12.25 11.50
N ARG A 128 3.79 13.43 11.97
CA ARG A 128 3.56 14.71 11.30
C ARG A 128 4.14 14.75 9.87
N GLN A 129 5.33 14.19 9.65
CA GLN A 129 5.92 14.10 8.31
C GLN A 129 5.07 13.23 7.37
N TRP A 130 4.59 12.07 7.84
CA TRP A 130 3.71 11.21 7.05
C TRP A 130 2.36 11.86 6.75
N THR A 131 1.77 12.57 7.71
CA THR A 131 0.54 13.34 7.48
C THR A 131 0.76 14.41 6.42
N ARG A 132 1.85 15.18 6.51
CA ARG A 132 2.18 16.19 5.50
C ARG A 132 2.42 15.59 4.12
N ALA A 133 3.12 14.45 4.06
CA ALA A 133 3.36 13.74 2.81
C ALA A 133 2.04 13.23 2.19
N ALA A 134 1.14 12.66 2.99
CA ALA A 134 -0.18 12.23 2.54
C ALA A 134 -1.02 13.41 2.03
N VAL A 135 -1.05 14.54 2.75
CA VAL A 135 -1.75 15.75 2.33
C VAL A 135 -1.17 16.28 1.01
N ALA A 136 0.15 16.40 0.89
CA ALA A 136 0.80 16.85 -0.33
C ALA A 136 0.48 15.93 -1.51
N PHE A 137 0.48 14.61 -1.30
CA PHE A 137 0.14 13.63 -2.32
C PHE A 137 -1.33 13.75 -2.77
N THR A 138 -2.27 13.92 -1.83
CA THR A 138 -3.68 14.16 -2.15
C THR A 138 -3.85 15.45 -2.95
N VAL A 139 -3.15 16.53 -2.59
CA VAL A 139 -3.17 17.79 -3.36
C VAL A 139 -2.66 17.56 -4.78
N VAL A 140 -1.54 16.84 -4.95
CA VAL A 140 -1.01 16.50 -6.28
C VAL A 140 -2.02 15.71 -7.11
N ILE A 141 -2.70 14.72 -6.53
CA ILE A 141 -3.75 13.96 -7.23
C ILE A 141 -4.89 14.88 -7.65
N ILE A 142 -5.42 15.72 -6.75
CA ILE A 142 -6.52 16.63 -7.07
C ILE A 142 -6.10 17.61 -8.17
N SER A 143 -4.90 18.17 -8.08
CA SER A 143 -4.34 19.07 -9.10
C SER A 143 -4.19 18.36 -10.45
N ALA A 144 -3.68 17.13 -10.46
CA ALA A 144 -3.56 16.34 -11.68
C ALA A 144 -4.94 16.06 -12.30
N THR A 145 -5.93 15.64 -11.51
CA THR A 145 -7.30 15.40 -11.98
C THR A 145 -7.94 16.68 -12.52
N ALA A 146 -7.75 17.82 -11.85
CA ALA A 146 -8.27 19.10 -12.32
C ALA A 146 -7.60 19.54 -13.64
N LEU A 147 -6.29 19.31 -13.79
CA LEU A 147 -5.58 19.56 -15.04
C LEU A 147 -6.07 18.64 -16.15
N THR A 148 -6.31 17.36 -15.88
CA THR A 148 -6.88 16.44 -16.90
C THR A 148 -8.27 16.84 -17.32
N LEU A 149 -9.12 17.32 -16.39
CA LEU A 149 -10.45 17.81 -16.74
C LEU A 149 -10.39 19.11 -17.54
N ARG A 150 -9.39 19.96 -17.30
CA ARG A 150 -9.20 21.21 -18.06
C ARG A 150 -8.70 20.95 -19.48
N ASP A 151 -7.86 19.94 -19.68
CA ASP A 151 -7.22 19.64 -20.97
C ASP A 151 -7.99 18.57 -21.77
N ALA A 152 -9.01 17.96 -21.16
CA ALA A 152 -9.95 17.13 -21.90
C ALA A 152 -10.66 17.98 -22.96
N GLN A 153 -10.40 17.68 -24.24
CA GLN A 153 -11.12 18.26 -25.36
C GLN A 153 -12.58 17.76 -25.30
N ASP A 154 -13.48 18.58 -24.75
CA ASP A 154 -14.90 18.23 -24.51
C ASP A 154 -15.73 18.07 -25.79
N HIS A 155 -15.14 18.28 -26.97
CA HIS A 155 -15.81 18.04 -28.24
C HIS A 155 -14.94 17.18 -29.17
N TYR A 156 -15.50 16.07 -29.62
CA TYR A 156 -14.98 15.36 -30.78
C TYR A 156 -15.51 16.07 -32.02
N GLU A 157 -14.64 16.78 -32.73
CA GLU A 157 -14.97 17.27 -34.07
C GLU A 157 -14.68 16.13 -35.06
N PRO A 158 -15.71 15.53 -35.70
CA PRO A 158 -15.49 14.43 -36.62
C PRO A 158 -14.65 14.95 -37.81
N PRO A 159 -13.57 14.26 -38.19
CA PRO A 159 -12.81 14.66 -39.37
C PRO A 159 -13.75 14.67 -40.57
N VAL A 160 -13.84 15.81 -41.24
CA VAL A 160 -14.66 15.98 -42.44
C VAL A 160 -14.17 14.96 -43.47
N ALA A 161 -15.03 14.00 -43.82
CA ALA A 161 -14.70 13.00 -44.81
C ALA A 161 -14.36 13.71 -46.14
N PRO A 162 -13.28 13.33 -46.83
CA PRO A 162 -12.97 13.89 -48.14
C PRO A 162 -14.17 13.68 -49.05
N GLY A 163 -14.64 14.77 -49.68
CA GLY A 163 -15.85 14.75 -50.49
C GLY A 163 -15.76 13.67 -51.56
N ALA A 164 -16.62 12.66 -51.48
CA ALA A 164 -16.76 11.66 -52.53
C ALA A 164 -17.52 12.29 -53.70
N THR A 165 -16.96 12.22 -54.91
CA THR A 165 -17.68 12.59 -56.12
C THR A 165 -18.84 11.62 -56.32
N VAL A 166 -20.06 12.10 -56.10
CA VAL A 166 -21.28 11.35 -56.38
C VAL A 166 -21.39 11.18 -57.91
N GLN A 167 -20.97 10.01 -58.40
CA GLN A 167 -21.17 9.59 -59.79
C GLN A 167 -22.64 9.19 -59.96
N GLY A 168 -23.33 9.75 -60.96
CA GLY A 168 -24.72 9.40 -61.28
C GLY A 168 -25.77 10.43 -60.92
N VAL A 169 -25.39 11.66 -60.53
CA VAL A 169 -26.36 12.77 -60.53
C VAL A 169 -26.81 12.96 -61.98
N PRO A 170 -28.11 12.86 -62.29
CA PRO A 170 -28.61 13.13 -63.63
C PRO A 170 -28.09 14.51 -64.06
N PRO A 171 -27.60 14.66 -65.30
CA PRO A 171 -27.16 15.96 -65.78
C PRO A 171 -28.27 16.96 -65.48
N ARG A 172 -27.91 18.13 -64.92
CA ARG A 172 -28.87 19.23 -64.76
C ARG A 172 -29.48 19.48 -66.12
N VAL A 173 -30.68 18.97 -66.34
CA VAL A 173 -31.47 19.26 -67.51
C VAL A 173 -31.80 20.74 -67.34
N ALA A 174 -31.10 21.60 -68.07
CA ALA A 174 -31.52 22.98 -68.21
C ALA A 174 -32.97 22.89 -68.70
N PRO A 175 -33.96 23.38 -67.95
CA PRO A 175 -35.34 23.35 -68.41
C PRO A 175 -35.33 24.05 -69.77
N GLY A 176 -35.67 23.31 -70.83
CA GLY A 176 -35.88 23.91 -72.13
C GLY A 176 -36.96 24.98 -72.04
N PRO A 177 -37.09 25.84 -73.06
CA PRO A 177 -38.18 26.80 -73.10
C PRO A 177 -39.51 26.08 -72.88
N LEU A 178 -40.33 26.60 -71.93
CA LEU A 178 -41.63 26.04 -71.61
C LEU A 178 -42.47 25.93 -72.89
N SER A 179 -43.09 24.78 -73.11
CA SER A 179 -44.08 24.59 -74.16
C SER A 179 -45.26 25.55 -73.96
N ARG A 180 -46.07 25.77 -75.00
CA ARG A 180 -47.24 26.67 -74.90
C ARG A 180 -48.23 26.24 -73.80
N GLN A 181 -48.43 24.94 -73.63
CA GLN A 181 -49.29 24.39 -72.58
C GLN A 181 -48.73 24.68 -71.18
N GLU A 182 -47.41 24.58 -71.00
CA GLU A 182 -46.77 24.90 -69.73
C GLU A 182 -46.77 26.41 -69.44
N LEU A 183 -46.71 27.26 -70.48
CA LEU A 183 -46.87 28.70 -70.34
C LEU A 183 -48.29 29.08 -69.93
N GLU A 184 -49.31 28.46 -70.53
CA GLU A 184 -50.72 28.64 -70.14
C GLU A 184 -50.97 28.16 -68.71
N LEU A 185 -50.44 26.99 -68.35
CA LEU A 185 -50.52 26.46 -66.99
C LEU A 185 -49.82 27.39 -66.00
N ARG A 186 -48.63 27.90 -66.33
CA ARG A 186 -47.90 28.86 -65.49
C ARG A 186 -48.65 30.17 -65.35
N ALA A 187 -49.27 30.67 -66.41
CA ALA A 187 -50.08 31.88 -66.37
C ALA A 187 -51.30 31.69 -65.46
N LYS A 188 -51.99 30.55 -65.60
CA LYS A 188 -53.13 30.17 -64.75
C LYS A 188 -52.73 30.04 -63.28
N LEU A 189 -51.66 29.30 -63.00
CA LEU A 189 -51.13 29.14 -61.64
C LEU A 189 -50.71 30.47 -61.04
N ARG A 190 -50.09 31.38 -61.81
CA ARG A 190 -49.75 32.73 -61.33
C ARG A 190 -50.98 33.59 -61.05
N SER A 191 -52.05 33.49 -61.86
CA SER A 191 -53.29 34.21 -61.58
C SER A 191 -54.03 33.67 -60.37
N GLU A 192 -53.93 32.36 -60.09
CA GLU A 192 -54.57 31.74 -58.93
C GLU A 192 -53.75 31.94 -57.64
N LEU A 193 -52.41 31.89 -57.71
CA LEU A 193 -51.52 32.10 -56.56
C LEU A 193 -51.54 33.53 -55.99
N LEU A 194 -51.97 34.52 -56.77
CA LEU A 194 -52.16 35.88 -56.26
C LEU A 194 -53.39 36.03 -55.36
N ASN A 195 -54.28 35.03 -55.34
CA ASN A 195 -55.54 35.06 -54.57
C ASN A 195 -55.65 33.94 -53.50
N GLY A 196 -54.54 33.28 -53.15
CA GLY A 196 -54.51 32.30 -52.05
C GLY A 196 -54.24 32.96 -50.69
N PRO A 197 -54.86 32.49 -49.59
CA PRO A 197 -54.61 33.01 -48.25
C PRO A 197 -53.13 32.78 -47.84
N GLU A 198 -52.64 33.65 -46.95
CA GLU A 198 -51.26 33.85 -46.53
C GLU A 198 -50.36 32.61 -46.52
N ARG A 199 -49.15 32.75 -47.09
CA ARG A 199 -48.10 31.73 -47.02
C ARG A 199 -47.77 31.47 -45.56
N LEU A 200 -47.90 30.21 -45.13
CA LEU A 200 -47.28 29.73 -43.89
C LEU A 200 -45.76 29.84 -44.04
N THR A 201 -45.14 30.76 -43.30
CA THR A 201 -43.70 30.76 -43.08
C THR A 201 -43.35 29.58 -42.16
N PRO A 202 -42.21 28.89 -42.38
CA PRO A 202 -41.75 27.88 -41.44
C PRO A 202 -41.49 28.54 -40.09
N ASP A 203 -42.03 27.96 -39.02
CA ASP A 203 -41.74 28.38 -37.65
C ASP A 203 -40.36 27.81 -37.27
N ASP A 204 -39.44 28.69 -36.89
CA ASP A 204 -38.12 28.30 -36.40
C ASP A 204 -38.26 27.82 -34.94
N HIS A 205 -38.08 26.52 -34.72
CA HIS A 205 -37.76 25.92 -33.42
C HIS A 205 -36.33 25.42 -33.42
#